data_AF-A0A954QNQ0-F1
#
_entry.id   AF-A0A954QNQ0-F1
#
_cell.length_a   1.000
_cell.length_b   1.000
_cell.length_c   1.000
_cell.angle_alpha   90.00
_cell.angle_beta   90.00
_cell.angle_gamma   90.00
#
_symmetry.space_group_name_H-M   'P 1'
#
loop_
_entity.id
_entity.type
_entity.pdbx_description
1 polymer ?
#
loop_
_entity_poly.entity_id
_entity_poly.type
_entity_poly.pdbx_seq_one_letter_code
_entity_poly.pdbx_strand_id
1 'polypeptide(L)'
;GPGEFTLFLSGFDAEKFTIVDEREKQVDLRIDAPRNVELAGSIVNDSNDEAVPAAQIQAVVQNFRHSDDWRASTDEHGNYRVERIAEPTYLHIQSADKSLANVVVISADQTTADIRLRPVGQAHGRLLNEEGTGPAANVKLHFGISITDVKGQLSSVRFGSVVMTDEAGRYTLPNLAAGLEYVCTLHDHPSGYLLNIAKVTVEPGQTVDLGETNMPTPPKPYVPPTLDDRVQQAFEVAGTPAERLAKATELIQTVNQNLLIVFADPKDPRVRRLMEIRYEDKDFRAYSDDFRFMAIPTDGDKRPAALALAQTLKLDLTKNPSGLYIVLLDHNARLLAVADETQLCKDDEFSKERFLEMLDPHRTKPLDAQKLLDDALAKATQENKRVLIQETATWCGPCHRLSRLLSHNRQWEQDYIWVKIDQRWTGAADVMERLRAGAEGGIPWFAILDAKGNKLATSNLPDSGNNIGFPAEPSGAEHFANMLKSTKIRMSDEEIETLTKAAASE
;
A
#
# COMPACT_ATOMS: atom_id res chain seq x y z
N GLY A 1 23.17 -6.14 -34.26
CA GLY A 1 23.83 -4.91 -33.75
C GLY A 1 24.02 -5.06 -32.26
N PRO A 2 24.91 -4.27 -31.63
CA PRO A 2 25.10 -4.33 -30.19
C PRO A 2 23.77 -4.02 -29.47
N GLY A 3 23.42 -4.79 -28.45
CA GLY A 3 22.18 -4.59 -27.72
C GLY A 3 21.77 -5.79 -26.86
N GLU A 4 20.74 -5.58 -26.05
CA GLU A 4 20.06 -6.65 -25.34
C GLU A 4 18.97 -7.25 -26.21
N PHE A 5 18.93 -8.57 -26.25
CA PHE A 5 17.98 -9.36 -27.02
C PHE A 5 17.23 -10.28 -26.07
N THR A 6 15.98 -10.55 -26.41
CA THR A 6 15.12 -11.49 -25.69
C THR A 6 14.54 -12.45 -26.72
N LEU A 7 14.81 -13.74 -26.55
CA LEU A 7 14.31 -14.80 -27.41
C LEU A 7 13.22 -15.57 -26.68
N PHE A 8 11.99 -15.44 -27.15
CA PHE A 8 10.83 -16.10 -26.58
C PHE A 8 10.72 -17.55 -27.07
N LEU A 9 10.56 -18.47 -26.13
CA LEU A 9 10.50 -19.92 -26.38
C LEU A 9 9.05 -20.38 -26.55
N SER A 10 8.22 -20.10 -25.55
CA SER A 10 6.79 -20.40 -25.52
C SER A 10 6.11 -19.48 -24.51
N GLY A 11 4.99 -18.86 -24.89
CA GLY A 11 4.25 -17.95 -24.01
C GLY A 11 5.13 -16.83 -23.44
N PHE A 12 5.37 -16.87 -22.12
CA PHE A 12 6.15 -15.88 -21.38
C PHE A 12 7.59 -16.30 -21.09
N ASP A 13 8.00 -17.52 -21.44
CA ASP A 13 9.36 -18.00 -21.22
C ASP A 13 10.30 -17.42 -22.27
N ALA A 14 11.37 -16.78 -21.81
CA ALA A 14 12.33 -16.13 -22.70
C ALA A 14 13.75 -16.18 -22.16
N GLU A 15 14.70 -16.38 -23.08
CA GLU A 15 16.12 -16.26 -22.81
C GLU A 15 16.60 -14.86 -23.17
N LYS A 16 17.27 -14.20 -22.23
CA LYS A 16 17.85 -12.87 -22.43
C LYS A 16 19.34 -13.00 -22.67
N PHE A 17 19.84 -12.33 -23.70
CA PHE A 17 21.26 -12.32 -24.02
C PHE A 17 21.68 -10.99 -24.60
N THR A 18 22.96 -10.66 -24.46
CA THR A 18 23.55 -9.42 -24.96
C THR A 18 24.50 -9.75 -26.10
N ILE A 19 24.39 -9.01 -27.20
CA ILE A 19 25.41 -8.99 -28.27
C ILE A 19 26.17 -7.68 -28.11
N VAL A 20 27.50 -7.73 -28.04
CA VAL A 20 28.35 -6.53 -27.91
C VAL A 20 29.07 -6.26 -29.23
N ASP A 21 30.02 -7.10 -29.62
CA ASP A 21 30.82 -6.98 -30.84
C ASP A 21 30.97 -8.33 -31.58
N GLU A 22 30.26 -9.35 -31.11
CA GLU A 22 30.25 -10.70 -31.63
C GLU A 22 29.59 -10.74 -33.03
N ARG A 23 30.20 -11.45 -33.98
CA ARG A 23 29.62 -11.66 -35.32
C ARG A 23 28.53 -12.74 -35.33
N GLU A 24 28.66 -13.75 -34.46
CA GLU A 24 27.71 -14.84 -34.26
C GLU A 24 27.65 -15.17 -32.75
N LYS A 25 26.45 -15.45 -32.24
CA LYS A 25 26.20 -15.86 -30.85
C LYS A 25 25.34 -17.11 -30.86
N GLN A 26 25.85 -18.20 -30.32
CA GLN A 26 25.07 -19.40 -30.07
C GLN A 26 24.34 -19.25 -28.73
N VAL A 27 23.03 -19.45 -28.74
CA VAL A 27 22.18 -19.47 -27.54
C VAL A 27 21.56 -20.86 -27.46
N ASP A 28 21.98 -21.66 -26.49
CA ASP A 28 21.45 -22.99 -26.27
C ASP A 28 20.15 -22.90 -25.48
N LEU A 29 19.04 -23.23 -26.13
CA LEU A 29 17.71 -23.15 -25.53
C LEU A 29 17.40 -24.47 -24.82
N ARG A 30 16.94 -24.36 -23.57
CA ARG A 30 16.45 -25.50 -22.79
C ARG A 30 15.01 -25.21 -22.36
N ILE A 31 14.13 -26.16 -22.60
CA ILE A 31 12.79 -26.18 -22.04
C ILE A 31 12.75 -27.43 -21.18
N ASP A 32 12.63 -27.26 -19.87
CA ASP A 32 12.45 -28.39 -18.97
C ASP A 32 11.11 -29.05 -19.30
N ALA A 33 11.13 -30.35 -19.59
CA ALA A 33 9.91 -31.09 -19.80
C ALA A 33 9.09 -31.07 -18.49
N PRO A 34 7.77 -30.80 -18.53
CA PRO A 34 6.96 -30.84 -17.34
C PRO A 34 7.07 -32.20 -16.66
N ARG A 35 7.36 -32.21 -15.36
CA ARG A 35 7.44 -33.44 -14.59
C ARG A 35 6.03 -33.91 -14.28
N ASN A 36 5.64 -35.08 -14.78
CA ASN A 36 4.39 -35.69 -14.39
C ASN A 36 4.49 -36.39 -13.03
N VAL A 37 3.37 -36.40 -12.32
CA VAL A 37 3.17 -37.10 -11.05
C VAL A 37 1.78 -37.71 -11.03
N GLU A 38 1.68 -38.94 -10.52
CA GLU A 38 0.40 -39.57 -10.28
C GLU A 38 -0.21 -39.05 -8.97
N LEU A 39 -1.47 -38.65 -9.01
CA LEU A 39 -2.27 -38.30 -7.85
C LEU A 39 -3.41 -39.31 -7.71
N ALA A 40 -3.52 -39.93 -6.53
CA ALA A 40 -4.63 -40.82 -6.19
C ALA A 40 -5.24 -40.44 -4.85
N GLY A 41 -6.50 -40.80 -4.64
CA GLY A 41 -7.16 -40.57 -3.36
C GLY A 41 -8.61 -41.00 -3.36
N SER A 42 -9.26 -40.76 -2.23
CA SER A 42 -10.67 -41.06 -2.01
C SER A 42 -11.46 -39.78 -1.71
N ILE A 43 -12.74 -39.79 -2.07
CA ILE A 43 -13.67 -38.69 -1.78
C ILE A 43 -14.85 -39.26 -0.99
N VAL A 44 -15.05 -38.72 0.21
CA VAL A 44 -16.11 -39.13 1.13
C VAL A 44 -16.96 -37.94 1.57
N ASN A 45 -18.17 -38.22 2.04
CA ASN A 45 -19.01 -37.22 2.69
C ASN A 45 -18.52 -37.02 4.13
N ASP A 46 -18.30 -35.75 4.51
CA ASP A 46 -17.75 -35.38 5.82
C ASP A 46 -18.63 -35.80 7.01
N SER A 47 -19.94 -35.87 6.80
CA SER A 47 -20.92 -36.12 7.88
C SER A 47 -21.13 -37.59 8.24
N ASN A 48 -20.84 -38.51 7.32
CA ASN A 48 -21.14 -39.94 7.50
C ASN A 48 -20.04 -40.88 6.99
N ASP A 49 -18.92 -40.35 6.49
CA ASP A 49 -17.78 -41.09 5.92
C ASP A 49 -18.13 -42.00 4.72
N GLU A 50 -19.31 -41.83 4.11
CA GLU A 50 -19.70 -42.60 2.94
C GLU A 50 -18.92 -42.13 1.70
N ALA A 51 -18.49 -43.08 0.87
CA ALA A 51 -17.86 -42.80 -0.41
C ALA A 51 -18.81 -42.01 -1.33
N VAL A 52 -18.27 -41.02 -2.05
CA VAL A 52 -19.04 -40.21 -3.01
C VAL A 52 -18.69 -40.67 -4.43
N PRO A 53 -19.50 -41.55 -5.04
CA PRO A 53 -19.26 -42.00 -6.40
C PRO A 53 -19.58 -40.91 -7.43
N ALA A 54 -18.91 -40.98 -8.58
CA ALA A 54 -19.09 -40.04 -9.70
C ALA A 54 -18.93 -38.54 -9.33
N ALA A 55 -18.23 -38.24 -8.22
CA ALA A 55 -17.87 -36.89 -7.84
C ALA A 55 -16.98 -36.28 -8.94
N GLN A 56 -17.28 -35.06 -9.36
CA GLN A 56 -16.58 -34.36 -10.41
C GLN A 56 -15.44 -33.53 -9.82
N ILE A 57 -14.23 -33.72 -10.33
CA ILE A 57 -13.04 -32.95 -9.97
C ILE A 57 -12.72 -32.01 -11.12
N GLN A 58 -12.73 -30.71 -10.86
CA GLN A 58 -12.19 -29.68 -11.74
C GLN A 58 -10.92 -29.11 -11.14
N ALA A 59 -9.81 -29.28 -11.83
CA ALA A 59 -8.51 -28.82 -11.38
C ALA A 59 -8.07 -27.58 -12.16
N VAL A 60 -7.56 -26.58 -11.44
CA VAL A 60 -6.96 -25.38 -12.02
C VAL A 60 -5.55 -25.21 -11.48
N VAL A 61 -4.58 -25.23 -12.38
CA VAL A 61 -3.16 -25.16 -12.01
C VAL A 61 -2.81 -23.72 -11.61
N GLN A 62 -2.01 -23.54 -10.56
CA GLN A 62 -1.66 -22.20 -10.05
C GLN A 62 -0.68 -21.45 -10.96
N ASN A 63 0.00 -22.14 -11.88
CA ASN A 63 0.74 -21.45 -12.92
C ASN A 63 -0.22 -21.04 -14.04
N PHE A 64 -0.82 -19.86 -13.92
CA PHE A 64 -1.80 -19.36 -14.90
C PHE A 64 -1.21 -19.10 -16.31
N ARG A 65 0.10 -19.26 -16.48
CA ARG A 65 0.77 -19.18 -17.78
C ARG A 65 0.80 -20.52 -18.51
N HIS A 66 0.60 -21.63 -17.78
CA HIS A 66 0.49 -22.97 -18.34
C HIS A 66 -1.00 -23.33 -18.45
N SER A 67 -1.40 -23.90 -19.58
CA SER A 67 -2.79 -24.26 -19.85
C SER A 67 -3.03 -25.75 -19.61
N ASP A 68 -2.85 -26.19 -18.36
CA ASP A 68 -2.87 -27.60 -17.98
C ASP A 68 -3.97 -27.95 -16.96
N ASP A 69 -5.07 -27.19 -17.00
CA ASP A 69 -6.29 -27.50 -16.25
C ASP A 69 -6.82 -28.88 -16.67
N TRP A 70 -7.19 -29.71 -15.69
CA TRP A 70 -7.65 -31.07 -15.93
C TRP A 70 -8.94 -31.38 -15.18
N ARG A 71 -9.57 -32.50 -15.57
CA ARG A 71 -10.80 -32.99 -14.95
C ARG A 71 -10.71 -34.49 -14.70
N ALA A 72 -11.37 -34.94 -13.65
CA ALA A 72 -11.50 -36.35 -13.33
C ALA A 72 -12.83 -36.61 -12.61
N SER A 73 -13.15 -37.89 -12.40
CA SER A 73 -14.28 -38.29 -11.58
C SER A 73 -13.95 -39.51 -10.74
N THR A 74 -14.65 -39.67 -9.62
CA THR A 74 -14.50 -40.86 -8.78
C THR A 74 -15.22 -42.08 -9.36
N ASP A 75 -14.70 -43.27 -9.03
CA ASP A 75 -15.34 -44.56 -9.29
C ASP A 75 -16.51 -44.85 -8.32
N GLU A 76 -17.10 -46.04 -8.41
CA GLU A 76 -18.21 -46.49 -7.54
C GLU A 76 -17.85 -46.56 -6.05
N HIS A 77 -16.55 -46.57 -5.73
CA HIS A 77 -16.03 -46.60 -4.37
C HIS A 77 -15.50 -45.23 -3.91
N GLY A 78 -15.74 -44.17 -4.69
CA GLY A 78 -15.28 -42.82 -4.35
C GLY A 78 -13.80 -42.58 -4.60
N ASN A 79 -13.09 -43.49 -5.28
CA ASN A 79 -11.65 -43.34 -5.54
C ASN A 79 -11.40 -42.66 -6.89
N TYR A 80 -10.29 -41.94 -6.98
CA TYR A 80 -9.82 -41.35 -8.23
C TYR A 80 -8.31 -41.54 -8.40
N ARG A 81 -7.86 -41.51 -9.65
CA ARG A 81 -6.45 -41.58 -10.04
C ARG A 81 -6.24 -40.76 -11.31
N VAL A 82 -5.28 -39.85 -11.28
CA VAL A 82 -4.94 -39.00 -12.43
C VAL A 82 -3.43 -38.89 -12.57
N GLU A 83 -2.95 -38.80 -13.80
CA GLU A 83 -1.60 -38.30 -14.08
C GLU A 83 -1.71 -36.79 -14.33
N ARG A 84 -0.90 -35.99 -13.62
CA ARG A 84 -0.90 -34.53 -13.71
C ARG A 84 0.52 -34.00 -13.78
N ILE A 85 0.68 -32.76 -14.21
CA ILE A 85 1.94 -32.04 -14.04
C ILE A 85 2.14 -31.74 -12.55
N ALA A 86 3.38 -31.87 -12.08
CA ALA A 86 3.80 -31.61 -10.71
C ALA A 86 3.85 -30.11 -10.39
N GLU A 87 2.67 -29.47 -10.39
CA GLU A 87 2.49 -28.07 -10.02
C GLU A 87 1.41 -27.90 -8.94
N PRO A 88 1.49 -26.86 -8.10
CA PRO A 88 0.43 -26.56 -7.14
C PRO A 88 -0.90 -26.34 -7.86
N THR A 89 -1.98 -26.95 -7.38
CA THR A 89 -3.24 -27.03 -8.12
C THR A 89 -4.43 -26.85 -7.18
N TYR A 90 -5.39 -26.00 -7.57
CA TYR A 90 -6.70 -25.94 -6.93
C TYR A 90 -7.58 -27.06 -7.46
N LEU A 91 -8.17 -27.84 -6.56
CA LEU A 91 -9.18 -28.84 -6.90
C LEU A 91 -10.53 -28.35 -6.39
N HIS A 92 -11.50 -28.19 -7.29
CA HIS A 92 -12.91 -28.03 -6.94
C HIS A 92 -13.62 -29.34 -7.18
N ILE A 93 -14.21 -29.90 -6.12
CA ILE A 93 -14.84 -31.21 -6.15
C ILE A 93 -16.31 -31.03 -5.81
N GLN A 94 -17.19 -31.63 -6.60
CA GLN A 94 -18.62 -31.63 -6.38
C GLN A 94 -19.19 -33.04 -6.50
N SER A 95 -20.16 -33.39 -5.65
CA SER A 95 -20.97 -34.60 -5.84
C SER A 95 -21.76 -34.51 -7.16
N ALA A 96 -22.18 -35.67 -7.70
CA ALA A 96 -22.90 -35.72 -8.98
C ALA A 96 -24.21 -34.90 -8.98
N ASP A 97 -24.88 -34.82 -7.83
CA ASP A 97 -26.09 -34.02 -7.59
C ASP A 97 -25.79 -32.56 -7.17
N LYS A 98 -24.50 -32.21 -7.02
CA LYS A 98 -23.98 -30.90 -6.58
C LYS A 98 -24.40 -30.49 -5.17
N SER A 99 -24.93 -31.40 -4.35
CA SER A 99 -25.34 -31.12 -2.97
C SER A 99 -24.16 -31.01 -2.01
N LEU A 100 -23.02 -31.63 -2.35
CA LEU A 100 -21.78 -31.56 -1.58
C LEU A 100 -20.65 -30.97 -2.43
N ALA A 101 -19.82 -30.12 -1.85
CA ALA A 101 -18.62 -29.62 -2.52
C ALA A 101 -17.47 -29.34 -1.54
N ASN A 102 -16.27 -29.24 -2.09
CA ASN A 102 -15.11 -28.68 -1.41
C ASN A 102 -14.12 -28.09 -2.42
N VAL A 103 -13.31 -27.13 -1.99
CA VAL A 103 -12.13 -26.67 -2.74
C VAL A 103 -10.91 -26.86 -1.88
N VAL A 104 -9.90 -27.53 -2.41
CA VAL A 104 -8.61 -27.76 -1.74
C VAL A 104 -7.46 -27.38 -2.66
N VAL A 105 -6.30 -27.13 -2.06
CA VAL A 105 -5.05 -26.90 -2.80
C VAL A 105 -4.13 -28.08 -2.55
N ILE A 106 -3.60 -28.67 -3.62
CA ILE A 106 -2.55 -29.68 -3.55
C ILE A 106 -1.21 -29.07 -3.94
N SER A 107 -0.12 -29.56 -3.35
CA SER A 107 1.24 -29.11 -3.70
C SER A 107 1.76 -29.77 -4.99
N ALA A 108 2.84 -29.23 -5.54
CA ALA A 108 3.50 -29.74 -6.74
C ALA A 108 3.78 -31.25 -6.68
N ASP A 109 4.38 -31.72 -5.59
CA ASP A 109 4.85 -33.10 -5.47
C ASP A 109 3.84 -34.05 -4.80
N GLN A 110 2.63 -33.56 -4.49
CA GLN A 110 1.62 -34.34 -3.78
C GLN A 110 1.09 -35.50 -4.63
N THR A 111 1.27 -36.72 -4.13
CA THR A 111 0.85 -37.98 -4.79
C THR A 111 -0.45 -38.57 -4.23
N THR A 112 -0.87 -38.11 -3.05
CA THR A 112 -2.12 -38.57 -2.41
C THR A 112 -2.96 -37.40 -1.90
N ALA A 113 -4.28 -37.46 -2.11
CA ALA A 113 -5.21 -36.47 -1.54
C ALA A 113 -6.59 -37.09 -1.27
N ASP A 114 -6.86 -37.38 0.00
CA ASP A 114 -8.20 -37.76 0.46
C ASP A 114 -9.00 -36.51 0.81
N ILE A 115 -10.23 -36.42 0.30
CA ILE A 115 -11.02 -35.19 0.30
C ILE A 115 -12.39 -35.46 0.90
N ARG A 116 -12.80 -34.61 1.83
CA ARG A 116 -14.13 -34.66 2.46
C ARG A 116 -15.02 -33.59 1.86
N LEU A 117 -16.20 -33.96 1.36
CA LEU A 117 -17.17 -33.02 0.83
C LEU A 117 -18.19 -32.63 1.90
N ARG A 118 -18.56 -31.36 1.92
CA ARG A 118 -19.52 -30.79 2.86
C ARG A 118 -20.72 -30.23 2.11
N PRO A 119 -21.91 -30.14 2.75
CA PRO A 119 -23.09 -29.54 2.14
C PRO A 119 -22.79 -28.13 1.58
N VAL A 120 -23.20 -27.90 0.33
CA VAL A 120 -23.06 -26.58 -0.29
C VAL A 120 -24.00 -25.58 0.36
N GLY A 121 -23.54 -24.34 0.52
CA GLY A 121 -24.39 -23.21 0.84
C GLY A 121 -24.93 -22.52 -0.42
N GLN A 122 -25.71 -21.47 -0.19
CA GLN A 122 -26.20 -20.58 -1.22
C GLN A 122 -26.33 -19.16 -0.66
N ALA A 123 -26.36 -18.17 -1.55
CA ALA A 123 -26.65 -16.80 -1.17
C ALA A 123 -27.73 -16.22 -2.09
N HIS A 124 -28.57 -15.32 -1.58
CA HIS A 124 -29.54 -14.60 -2.38
C HIS A 124 -29.47 -13.11 -2.12
N GLY A 125 -29.82 -12.30 -3.10
CA GLY A 125 -29.88 -10.85 -2.95
C GLY A 125 -30.82 -10.23 -3.97
N ARG A 126 -30.94 -8.91 -3.91
CA ARG A 126 -31.72 -8.13 -4.85
C ARG A 126 -30.90 -6.97 -5.40
N LEU A 127 -30.74 -6.95 -6.71
CA LEU A 127 -30.05 -5.89 -7.43
C LEU A 127 -31.05 -4.79 -7.81
N LEU A 128 -30.73 -3.56 -7.44
CA LEU A 128 -31.43 -2.34 -7.84
C LEU A 128 -30.66 -1.66 -8.97
N ASN A 129 -31.32 -0.76 -9.70
CA ASN A 129 -30.67 0.11 -10.67
C ASN A 129 -29.63 1.02 -9.99
N GLU A 130 -28.83 1.76 -10.78
CA GLU A 130 -27.76 2.62 -10.25
C GLU A 130 -28.26 3.66 -9.23
N GLU A 131 -29.49 4.17 -9.42
CA GLU A 131 -30.12 5.15 -8.54
C GLU A 131 -30.77 4.56 -7.28
N GLY A 132 -30.90 3.22 -7.21
CA GLY A 132 -31.65 2.54 -6.15
C GLY A 132 -33.17 2.72 -6.21
N THR A 133 -33.70 3.25 -7.32
CA THR A 133 -35.12 3.62 -7.48
C THR A 133 -36.00 2.49 -8.01
N GLY A 134 -35.41 1.41 -8.52
CA GLY A 134 -36.15 0.28 -9.09
C GLY A 134 -35.29 -0.97 -9.28
N PRO A 135 -35.91 -2.13 -9.60
CA PRO A 135 -35.21 -3.39 -9.78
C PRO A 135 -34.34 -3.38 -11.05
N ALA A 136 -33.14 -3.95 -10.96
CA ALA A 136 -32.31 -4.22 -12.12
C ALA A 136 -32.60 -5.64 -12.64
N ALA A 137 -33.58 -5.74 -13.53
CA ALA A 137 -34.02 -7.01 -14.10
C ALA A 137 -33.13 -7.51 -15.26
N ASN A 138 -33.05 -8.84 -15.43
CA ASN A 138 -32.33 -9.51 -16.53
C ASN A 138 -30.82 -9.16 -16.61
N VAL A 139 -30.20 -8.83 -15.47
CA VAL A 139 -28.78 -8.53 -15.38
C VAL A 139 -28.01 -9.82 -15.15
N LYS A 140 -26.99 -10.06 -15.98
CA LYS A 140 -26.09 -11.19 -15.83
C LYS A 140 -25.04 -10.89 -14.76
N LEU A 141 -24.93 -11.79 -13.79
CA LEU A 141 -23.97 -11.72 -12.70
C LEU A 141 -23.03 -12.93 -12.79
N HIS A 142 -21.73 -12.69 -12.72
CA HIS A 142 -20.73 -13.76 -12.62
C HIS A 142 -20.31 -13.88 -11.17
N PHE A 143 -20.31 -15.10 -10.64
CA PHE A 143 -19.75 -15.34 -9.31
C PHE A 143 -18.73 -16.47 -9.34
N GLY A 144 -17.83 -16.49 -8.36
CA GLY A 144 -16.83 -17.52 -8.18
C GLY A 144 -15.87 -17.15 -7.06
N ILE A 145 -14.87 -18.00 -6.83
CA ILE A 145 -13.78 -17.72 -5.88
C ILE A 145 -12.60 -17.12 -6.62
N SER A 146 -11.94 -16.13 -6.02
CA SER A 146 -10.70 -15.57 -6.55
C SER A 146 -9.55 -16.51 -6.20
N ILE A 147 -9.01 -17.21 -7.19
CA ILE A 147 -7.78 -17.99 -7.05
C ILE A 147 -6.59 -17.17 -7.52
N THR A 148 -5.41 -17.44 -6.97
CA THR A 148 -4.17 -16.69 -7.23
C THR A 148 -3.08 -17.61 -7.75
N ASP A 149 -2.15 -17.06 -8.52
CA ASP A 149 -0.97 -17.79 -8.93
C ASP A 149 0.00 -18.02 -7.75
N VAL A 150 1.02 -18.85 -7.97
CA VAL A 150 2.00 -19.24 -6.93
C VAL A 150 2.71 -18.02 -6.30
N LYS A 151 2.80 -16.91 -7.03
CA LYS A 151 3.45 -15.66 -6.58
C LYS A 151 2.47 -14.63 -6.00
N GLY A 152 1.16 -14.90 -6.05
CA GLY A 152 0.11 -13.95 -5.67
C GLY A 152 0.03 -12.70 -6.56
N GLN A 153 0.64 -12.72 -7.74
CA GLN A 153 0.71 -11.59 -8.68
C GLN A 153 -0.47 -11.57 -9.65
N LEU A 154 -0.97 -12.75 -10.03
CA LEU A 154 -2.11 -12.90 -10.92
C LEU A 154 -3.27 -13.53 -10.15
N SER A 155 -4.49 -13.08 -10.46
CA SER A 155 -5.71 -13.67 -9.92
C SER A 155 -6.72 -13.97 -11.03
N SER A 156 -7.58 -14.96 -10.78
CA SER A 156 -8.66 -15.33 -11.68
C SER A 156 -9.87 -15.78 -10.86
N VAL A 157 -11.06 -15.33 -11.25
CA VAL A 157 -12.31 -15.80 -10.63
C VAL A 157 -12.70 -17.13 -11.27
N ARG A 158 -12.74 -18.21 -10.47
CA ARG A 158 -13.02 -19.59 -10.91
C ARG A 158 -14.11 -20.24 -10.05
N PHE A 159 -14.53 -21.44 -10.47
CA PHE A 159 -15.40 -22.33 -9.69
C PHE A 159 -16.73 -21.71 -9.25
N GLY A 160 -17.33 -20.91 -10.11
CA GLY A 160 -18.71 -20.48 -9.99
C GLY A 160 -19.41 -20.47 -11.34
N SER A 161 -20.42 -19.62 -11.50
CA SER A 161 -21.27 -19.59 -12.70
C SER A 161 -21.77 -18.19 -12.99
N VAL A 162 -22.42 -18.04 -14.14
CA VAL A 162 -23.27 -16.88 -14.44
C VAL A 162 -24.69 -17.17 -13.96
N VAL A 163 -25.31 -16.20 -13.30
CA VAL A 163 -26.73 -16.17 -12.94
C VAL A 163 -27.37 -14.90 -13.49
N MET A 164 -28.70 -14.84 -13.49
CA MET A 164 -29.43 -13.69 -13.99
C MET A 164 -30.45 -13.23 -12.96
N THR A 165 -30.60 -11.91 -12.80
CA THR A 165 -31.64 -11.33 -11.94
C THR A 165 -33.03 -11.51 -12.54
N ASP A 166 -34.03 -11.78 -11.70
CA ASP A 166 -35.44 -11.86 -12.09
C ASP A 166 -36.05 -10.46 -12.36
N GLU A 167 -37.34 -10.39 -12.71
CA GLU A 167 -38.05 -9.12 -12.96
C GLU A 167 -38.07 -8.16 -11.76
N ALA A 168 -37.92 -8.70 -10.54
CA ALA A 168 -37.83 -7.91 -9.33
C ALA A 168 -36.36 -7.64 -8.92
N GLY A 169 -35.39 -8.00 -9.74
CA GLY A 169 -33.95 -7.83 -9.47
C GLY A 169 -33.35 -8.90 -8.56
N ARG A 170 -34.10 -9.94 -8.18
CA ARG A 170 -33.61 -10.98 -7.26
C ARG A 170 -32.70 -11.97 -7.97
N TYR A 171 -31.66 -12.43 -7.27
CA TYR A 171 -30.73 -13.44 -7.76
C TYR A 171 -30.36 -14.42 -6.65
N THR A 172 -29.98 -15.63 -7.05
CA THR A 172 -29.44 -16.67 -6.16
C THR A 172 -28.08 -17.11 -6.70
N LEU A 173 -27.08 -17.19 -5.83
CA LEU A 173 -25.77 -17.78 -6.06
C LEU A 173 -25.80 -19.20 -5.47
N PRO A 174 -25.98 -20.25 -6.30
CA PRO A 174 -26.11 -21.62 -5.82
C PRO A 174 -24.74 -22.30 -5.66
N ASN A 175 -24.75 -23.44 -4.95
CA ASN A 175 -23.64 -24.40 -4.90
C ASN A 175 -22.31 -23.83 -4.38
N LEU A 176 -22.38 -23.02 -3.33
CA LEU A 176 -21.22 -22.38 -2.72
C LEU A 176 -20.51 -23.37 -1.77
N ALA A 177 -19.25 -23.71 -2.04
CA ALA A 177 -18.45 -24.52 -1.15
C ALA A 177 -18.13 -23.74 0.14
N ALA A 178 -18.26 -24.40 1.28
CA ALA A 178 -18.17 -23.74 2.58
C ALA A 178 -16.76 -23.25 2.93
N GLY A 179 -16.68 -22.11 3.61
CA GLY A 179 -15.44 -21.53 4.12
C GLY A 179 -14.58 -20.78 3.09
N LEU A 180 -15.15 -20.43 1.93
CA LEU A 180 -14.46 -19.68 0.87
C LEU A 180 -15.18 -18.35 0.59
N GLU A 181 -14.42 -17.28 0.36
CA GLU A 181 -14.98 -16.01 -0.09
C GLU A 181 -15.29 -16.06 -1.59
N TYR A 182 -16.58 -16.05 -1.91
CA TYR A 182 -17.09 -15.85 -3.26
C TYR A 182 -17.26 -14.37 -3.55
N VAL A 183 -16.86 -13.97 -4.74
CA VAL A 183 -17.12 -12.64 -5.31
C VAL A 183 -18.22 -12.76 -6.37
N CYS A 184 -19.11 -11.79 -6.43
CA CYS A 184 -20.15 -11.66 -7.44
C CYS A 184 -20.01 -10.31 -8.15
N THR A 185 -19.89 -10.30 -9.48
CA THR A 185 -19.66 -9.12 -10.30
C THR A 185 -20.68 -9.02 -11.44
N LEU A 186 -20.83 -7.83 -12.01
CA LEU A 186 -21.49 -7.68 -13.31
C LEU A 186 -20.72 -8.46 -14.38
N HIS A 187 -21.42 -9.25 -15.18
CA HIS A 187 -20.83 -9.99 -16.30
C HIS A 187 -20.82 -9.12 -17.57
N ASP A 188 -19.67 -9.04 -18.25
CA ASP A 188 -19.48 -8.31 -19.51
C ASP A 188 -19.94 -6.84 -19.52
N HIS A 189 -19.68 -6.09 -18.44
CA HIS A 189 -20.05 -4.68 -18.41
C HIS A 189 -19.31 -3.86 -19.49
N PRO A 190 -19.98 -2.96 -20.26
CA PRO A 190 -19.37 -2.25 -21.39
C PRO A 190 -18.15 -1.38 -21.05
N SER A 191 -18.00 -0.99 -19.78
CA SER A 191 -16.86 -0.19 -19.32
C SER A 191 -15.55 -0.99 -19.22
N GLY A 192 -15.60 -2.31 -19.33
CA GLY A 192 -14.44 -3.19 -19.13
C GLY A 192 -14.00 -3.36 -17.67
N TYR A 193 -14.65 -2.69 -16.72
CA TYR A 193 -14.37 -2.85 -15.28
C TYR A 193 -15.10 -4.07 -14.70
N LEU A 194 -14.42 -4.81 -13.82
CA LEU A 194 -15.04 -5.80 -12.94
C LEU A 194 -15.75 -5.08 -11.80
N LEU A 195 -17.06 -4.91 -11.93
CA LEU A 195 -17.86 -4.19 -10.95
C LEU A 195 -18.47 -5.17 -9.94
N ASN A 196 -17.99 -5.13 -8.70
CA ASN A 196 -18.43 -6.00 -7.62
C ASN A 196 -19.84 -5.63 -7.15
N ILE A 197 -20.70 -6.64 -7.07
CA ILE A 197 -22.04 -6.58 -6.47
C ILE A 197 -21.99 -7.04 -5.02
N ALA A 198 -21.38 -8.20 -4.76
CA ALA A 198 -21.37 -8.78 -3.43
C ALA A 198 -20.12 -9.64 -3.19
N LYS A 199 -19.81 -9.82 -1.90
CA LYS A 199 -18.89 -10.83 -1.40
C LYS A 199 -19.61 -11.69 -0.38
N VAL A 200 -19.39 -12.99 -0.39
CA VAL A 200 -20.05 -13.90 0.54
C VAL A 200 -19.18 -15.09 0.90
N THR A 201 -19.18 -15.46 2.17
CA THR A 201 -18.69 -16.75 2.66
C THR A 201 -19.87 -17.46 3.30
N VAL A 202 -19.99 -18.77 3.08
CA VAL A 202 -21.05 -19.61 3.65
C VAL A 202 -20.46 -20.69 4.56
N GLU A 203 -21.19 -21.00 5.61
CA GLU A 203 -21.04 -22.25 6.37
C GLU A 203 -21.68 -23.43 5.61
N PRO A 204 -21.34 -24.70 5.95
CA PRO A 204 -21.93 -25.85 5.30
C PRO A 204 -23.47 -25.84 5.33
N GLY A 205 -24.10 -25.89 4.16
CA GLY A 205 -25.56 -25.87 4.02
C GLY A 205 -26.24 -24.52 4.31
N GLN A 206 -25.48 -23.45 4.56
CA GLN A 206 -26.04 -22.15 4.93
C GLN A 206 -26.69 -21.46 3.74
N THR A 207 -27.84 -20.81 3.98
CA THR A 207 -28.40 -19.80 3.08
C THR A 207 -28.14 -18.40 3.65
N VAL A 208 -27.49 -17.53 2.87
CA VAL A 208 -27.16 -16.15 3.26
C VAL A 208 -28.02 -15.16 2.48
N ASP A 209 -28.60 -14.19 3.19
CA ASP A 209 -29.24 -13.03 2.57
C ASP A 209 -28.23 -11.88 2.43
N LEU A 210 -27.98 -11.47 1.20
CA LEU A 210 -27.09 -10.35 0.83
C LEU A 210 -27.82 -9.01 0.84
N GLY A 211 -29.14 -9.01 1.03
CA GLY A 211 -29.95 -7.79 1.03
C GLY A 211 -30.06 -7.14 -0.35
N GLU A 212 -30.30 -5.83 -0.34
CA GLU A 212 -30.43 -5.01 -1.54
C GLU A 212 -29.09 -4.33 -1.87
N THR A 213 -28.73 -4.31 -3.14
CA THR A 213 -27.51 -3.64 -3.63
C THR A 213 -27.82 -2.85 -4.88
N ASN A 214 -27.37 -1.60 -4.93
CA ASN A 214 -27.49 -0.80 -6.15
C ASN A 214 -26.44 -1.24 -7.18
N MET A 215 -26.78 -1.12 -8.45
CA MET A 215 -25.81 -1.37 -9.52
C MET A 215 -24.63 -0.39 -9.37
N PRO A 216 -23.40 -0.90 -9.24
CA PRO A 216 -22.21 -0.07 -9.12
C PRO A 216 -21.95 0.69 -10.42
N THR A 217 -21.50 1.94 -10.30
CA THR A 217 -21.07 2.73 -11.46
C THR A 217 -19.58 2.48 -11.74
N PRO A 218 -19.15 2.51 -13.02
CA PRO A 218 -17.74 2.48 -13.35
C PRO A 218 -16.98 3.62 -12.67
N PRO A 219 -15.77 3.38 -12.14
CA PRO A 219 -14.94 4.46 -11.63
C PRO A 219 -14.70 5.46 -12.78
N LYS A 220 -14.85 6.75 -12.48
CA LYS A 220 -14.51 7.81 -13.43
C LYS A 220 -13.02 7.69 -13.77
N PRO A 221 -12.63 7.78 -15.05
CA PRO A 221 -11.21 7.83 -15.42
C PRO A 221 -10.52 8.93 -14.62
N TYR A 222 -9.33 8.63 -14.07
CA TYR A 222 -8.55 9.64 -13.37
C TYR A 222 -8.19 10.76 -14.33
N VAL A 223 -8.64 11.97 -14.03
CA VAL A 223 -8.21 13.20 -14.70
C VAL A 223 -7.23 13.88 -13.74
N PRO A 224 -5.94 13.98 -14.09
CA PRO A 224 -4.97 14.68 -13.27
C PRO A 224 -5.43 16.12 -13.01
N PRO A 225 -5.30 16.65 -11.78
CA PRO A 225 -5.68 18.03 -11.49
C PRO A 225 -4.83 19.00 -12.32
N THR A 226 -5.48 20.01 -12.87
CA THR A 226 -4.82 21.11 -13.59
C THR A 226 -3.96 21.94 -12.65
N LEU A 227 -3.09 22.80 -13.20
CA LEU A 227 -2.32 23.74 -12.36
C LEU A 227 -3.24 24.63 -11.51
N ASP A 228 -4.37 25.08 -12.05
CA ASP A 228 -5.35 25.88 -11.31
C ASP A 228 -5.98 25.10 -10.16
N ASP A 229 -6.35 23.83 -10.39
CA ASP A 229 -6.86 22.96 -9.32
C ASP A 229 -5.81 22.80 -8.20
N ARG A 230 -4.53 22.63 -8.57
CA ARG A 230 -3.42 22.50 -7.60
C ARG A 230 -3.13 23.80 -6.85
N VAL A 231 -3.29 24.96 -7.49
CA VAL A 231 -3.19 26.27 -6.85
C VAL A 231 -4.31 26.40 -5.83
N GLN A 232 -5.56 26.16 -6.24
CA GLN A 232 -6.72 26.24 -5.37
C GLN A 232 -6.56 25.32 -4.14
N GLN A 233 -6.20 24.05 -4.36
CA GLN A 233 -5.98 23.07 -3.29
C GLN A 233 -4.87 23.50 -2.31
N ALA A 234 -3.82 24.18 -2.77
CA ALA A 234 -2.75 24.67 -1.89
C ALA A 234 -3.23 25.76 -0.91
N PHE A 235 -4.22 26.56 -1.31
CA PHE A 235 -4.78 27.66 -0.51
C PHE A 235 -6.05 27.29 0.27
N GLU A 236 -6.70 26.17 -0.05
CA GLU A 236 -7.94 25.68 0.60
C GLU A 236 -7.70 24.59 1.65
N VAL A 237 -6.48 24.50 2.18
CA VAL A 237 -6.17 23.59 3.29
C VAL A 237 -6.97 23.98 4.54
N ALA A 238 -7.71 23.02 5.09
CA ALA A 238 -8.56 23.20 6.26
C ALA A 238 -7.81 23.66 7.52
N GLY A 239 -8.54 24.37 8.39
CA GLY A 239 -8.01 24.97 9.62
C GLY A 239 -7.60 26.43 9.44
N THR A 240 -7.60 27.17 10.55
CA THR A 240 -7.14 28.56 10.57
C THR A 240 -5.64 28.65 10.26
N PRO A 241 -5.14 29.79 9.73
CA PRO A 241 -3.71 29.98 9.50
C PRO A 241 -2.83 29.70 10.74
N ALA A 242 -3.31 30.05 11.94
CA ALA A 242 -2.61 29.78 13.20
C ALA A 242 -2.55 28.28 13.56
N GLU A 243 -3.66 27.55 13.44
CA GLU A 243 -3.68 26.09 13.65
C GLU A 243 -2.78 25.37 12.64
N ARG A 244 -2.79 25.83 11.39
CA ARG A 244 -1.93 25.30 10.33
C ARG A 244 -0.46 25.55 10.62
N LEU A 245 -0.10 26.73 11.14
CA LEU A 245 1.28 27.03 11.55
C LEU A 245 1.72 26.15 12.72
N ALA A 246 0.86 25.96 13.73
CA ALA A 246 1.14 25.09 14.87
C ALA A 246 1.42 23.64 14.42
N LYS A 247 0.54 23.08 13.59
CA LYS A 247 0.71 21.74 13.01
C LYS A 247 1.96 21.63 12.13
N ALA A 248 2.23 22.65 11.32
CA ALA A 248 3.42 22.68 10.47
C ALA A 248 4.70 22.73 11.32
N THR A 249 4.71 23.50 12.41
CA THR A 249 5.85 23.64 13.32
C THR A 249 6.21 22.32 13.99
N GLU A 250 5.23 21.58 14.49
CA GLU A 250 5.45 20.24 15.06
C GLU A 250 6.07 19.29 14.01
N LEU A 251 5.55 19.34 12.78
CA LEU A 251 6.02 18.46 11.73
C LEU A 251 7.43 18.79 11.26
N ILE A 252 7.74 20.06 11.01
CA ILE A 252 9.08 20.46 10.52
C ILE A 252 10.18 20.13 11.54
N GLN A 253 9.88 20.24 12.84
CA GLN A 253 10.76 19.78 13.92
C GLN A 253 10.98 18.28 13.85
N THR A 254 9.90 17.53 13.61
CA THR A 254 9.92 16.07 13.54
C THR A 254 10.80 15.55 12.41
N VAL A 255 10.84 16.21 11.26
CA VAL A 255 11.61 15.75 10.09
C VAL A 255 12.79 16.64 9.70
N ASN A 256 13.23 17.55 10.57
CA ASN A 256 14.34 18.47 10.29
C ASN A 256 14.21 19.14 8.89
N GLN A 257 13.06 19.74 8.65
CA GLN A 257 12.71 20.44 7.42
C GLN A 257 12.50 21.92 7.75
N ASN A 258 12.70 22.82 6.81
CA ASN A 258 12.34 24.23 6.99
C ASN A 258 10.90 24.48 6.51
N LEU A 259 10.27 25.56 6.97
CA LEU A 259 8.92 25.92 6.56
C LEU A 259 8.95 27.13 5.62
N LEU A 260 8.33 26.99 4.46
CA LEU A 260 8.14 28.03 3.46
C LEU A 260 6.67 28.43 3.44
N ILE A 261 6.37 29.59 4.01
CA ILE A 261 5.02 30.15 4.09
C ILE A 261 4.85 31.17 2.96
N VAL A 262 3.77 31.04 2.19
CA VAL A 262 3.42 31.97 1.11
C VAL A 262 2.13 32.67 1.48
N PHE A 263 2.19 33.97 1.78
CA PHE A 263 1.01 34.82 1.84
C PHE A 263 0.77 35.36 0.44
N ALA A 264 -0.41 35.12 -0.15
CA ALA A 264 -0.76 35.71 -1.45
C ALA A 264 -2.25 35.55 -1.79
N ASP A 265 -2.72 36.29 -2.81
CA ASP A 265 -3.99 36.04 -3.48
C ASP A 265 -3.83 34.86 -4.46
N PRO A 266 -4.60 33.76 -4.32
CA PRO A 266 -4.50 32.60 -5.22
C PRO A 266 -4.79 32.93 -6.69
N LYS A 267 -5.43 34.07 -7.00
CA LYS A 267 -5.75 34.51 -8.37
C LYS A 267 -4.66 35.38 -8.99
N ASP A 268 -3.62 35.73 -8.24
CA ASP A 268 -2.52 36.54 -8.75
C ASP A 268 -1.70 35.76 -9.80
N PRO A 269 -1.48 36.30 -11.00
CA PRO A 269 -0.66 35.64 -12.03
C PRO A 269 0.76 35.25 -11.56
N ARG A 270 1.34 36.02 -10.65
CA ARG A 270 2.66 35.74 -10.06
C ARG A 270 2.61 34.50 -9.16
N VAL A 271 1.50 34.26 -8.48
CA VAL A 271 1.28 33.06 -7.67
C VAL A 271 1.09 31.83 -8.56
N ARG A 272 0.38 31.96 -9.68
CA ARG A 272 0.31 30.89 -10.67
C ARG A 272 1.70 30.50 -11.15
N ARG A 273 2.57 31.48 -11.46
CA ARG A 273 3.96 31.23 -11.86
C ARG A 273 4.80 30.57 -10.76
N LEU A 274 4.65 30.98 -9.50
CA LEU A 274 5.26 30.31 -8.35
C LEU A 274 4.79 28.85 -8.23
N MET A 275 3.50 28.58 -8.41
CA MET A 275 2.96 27.22 -8.32
C MET A 275 3.39 26.35 -9.50
N GLU A 276 3.55 26.92 -10.70
CA GLU A 276 4.16 26.24 -11.84
C GLU A 276 5.61 25.81 -11.51
N ILE A 277 6.42 26.72 -10.94
CA ILE A 277 7.78 26.39 -10.49
C ILE A 277 7.75 25.26 -9.45
N ARG A 278 6.85 25.34 -8.47
CA ARG A 278 6.73 24.34 -7.40
C ARG A 278 6.35 22.95 -7.94
N TYR A 279 5.38 22.86 -8.84
CA TYR A 279 4.77 21.59 -9.23
C TYR A 279 5.35 20.99 -10.51
N GLU A 280 5.89 21.82 -11.41
CA GLU A 280 6.24 21.42 -12.77
C GLU A 280 7.74 21.61 -13.07
N ASP A 281 8.43 22.54 -12.40
CA ASP A 281 9.86 22.78 -12.64
C ASP A 281 10.74 21.75 -11.93
N LYS A 282 11.65 21.15 -12.70
CA LYS A 282 12.61 20.15 -12.22
C LYS A 282 13.64 20.71 -11.24
N ASP A 283 13.99 21.99 -11.35
CA ASP A 283 15.02 22.62 -10.54
C ASP A 283 14.52 22.78 -9.10
N PHE A 284 13.21 23.02 -8.92
CA PHE A 284 12.60 23.10 -7.60
C PHE A 284 12.54 21.74 -6.87
N ARG A 285 12.60 20.61 -7.58
CA ARG A 285 12.57 19.27 -6.96
C ARG A 285 13.70 19.07 -5.96
N ALA A 286 14.84 19.73 -6.13
CA ALA A 286 15.96 19.67 -5.18
C ALA A 286 15.66 20.37 -3.84
N TYR A 287 14.58 21.15 -3.76
CA TYR A 287 14.20 21.95 -2.59
C TYR A 287 12.96 21.39 -1.87
N SER A 288 12.18 20.52 -2.51
CA SER A 288 10.91 20.02 -1.94
C SER A 288 11.10 19.31 -0.60
N ASP A 289 12.22 18.61 -0.45
CA ASP A 289 12.52 17.86 0.75
C ASP A 289 13.16 18.75 1.83
N ASP A 290 13.67 19.92 1.46
CA ASP A 290 14.24 20.92 2.39
C ASP A 290 13.18 21.88 2.93
N PHE A 291 12.13 22.17 2.15
CA PHE A 291 11.12 23.17 2.48
C PHE A 291 9.69 22.62 2.41
N ARG A 292 9.01 22.61 3.55
CA ARG A 292 7.57 22.38 3.63
C ARG A 292 6.83 23.62 3.13
N PHE A 293 5.98 23.46 2.13
CA PHE A 293 5.17 24.57 1.62
C PHE A 293 3.88 24.77 2.42
N MET A 294 3.55 26.02 2.74
CA MET A 294 2.30 26.42 3.39
C MET A 294 1.74 27.71 2.77
N ALA A 295 0.66 27.60 1.98
CA ALA A 295 -0.01 28.76 1.38
C ALA A 295 -1.09 29.35 2.30
N ILE A 296 -1.06 30.66 2.49
CA ILE A 296 -2.01 31.43 3.29
C ILE A 296 -2.70 32.46 2.38
N PRO A 297 -4.01 32.28 2.10
CA PRO A 297 -4.74 33.16 1.19
C PRO A 297 -4.94 34.55 1.80
N THR A 298 -4.69 35.58 1.01
CA THR A 298 -4.90 36.98 1.41
C THR A 298 -6.10 37.65 0.73
N ASP A 299 -6.92 36.88 0.01
CA ASP A 299 -8.11 37.33 -0.70
C ASP A 299 -9.39 37.27 0.15
N GLY A 300 -10.34 38.14 -0.18
CA GLY A 300 -11.71 38.14 0.38
C GLY A 300 -11.77 38.01 1.90
N ASP A 301 -12.65 37.13 2.36
CA ASP A 301 -12.94 36.90 3.78
C ASP A 301 -11.80 36.20 4.54
N LYS A 302 -10.78 35.69 3.83
CA LYS A 302 -9.63 35.02 4.45
C LYS A 302 -8.54 36.02 4.89
N ARG A 303 -8.56 37.25 4.36
CA ARG A 303 -7.55 38.29 4.62
C ARG A 303 -7.35 38.64 6.10
N PRO A 304 -8.40 38.80 6.95
CA PRO A 304 -8.19 39.12 8.37
C PRO A 304 -7.39 38.05 9.12
N ALA A 305 -7.63 36.77 8.81
CA ALA A 305 -6.90 35.66 9.44
C ALA A 305 -5.44 35.60 8.97
N ALA A 306 -5.17 35.93 7.70
CA ALA A 306 -3.82 36.06 7.19
C ALA A 306 -3.04 37.20 7.86
N LEU A 307 -3.68 38.36 8.06
CA LEU A 307 -3.09 39.50 8.78
C LEU A 307 -2.79 39.14 10.24
N ALA A 308 -3.69 38.43 10.91
CA ALA A 308 -3.47 37.98 12.29
C ALA A 308 -2.24 37.06 12.38
N LEU A 309 -2.08 36.11 11.45
CA LEU A 309 -0.88 35.25 11.39
C LEU A 309 0.38 36.06 11.07
N ALA A 310 0.33 37.00 10.14
CA ALA A 310 1.48 37.84 9.83
C ALA A 310 1.97 38.64 11.05
N GLN A 311 1.04 39.18 11.85
CA GLN A 311 1.38 39.88 13.09
C GLN A 311 2.10 38.97 14.10
N THR A 312 1.71 37.70 14.24
CA THR A 312 2.44 36.77 15.12
C THR A 312 3.86 36.50 14.64
N LEU A 313 4.08 36.55 13.33
CA LEU A 313 5.40 36.48 12.68
C LEU A 313 6.13 37.83 12.65
N LYS A 314 5.57 38.89 13.27
CA LYS A 314 6.08 40.27 13.28
C LYS A 314 6.22 40.87 11.87
N LEU A 315 5.33 40.47 10.97
CA LEU A 315 5.21 40.96 9.60
C LEU A 315 4.04 41.94 9.49
N ASP A 316 4.22 42.96 8.66
CA ASP A 316 3.18 43.94 8.36
C ASP A 316 2.82 43.87 6.87
N LEU A 317 1.85 42.99 6.54
CA LEU A 317 1.38 42.83 5.16
C LEU A 317 0.64 44.07 4.63
N THR A 318 0.32 45.06 5.47
CA THR A 318 -0.39 46.27 5.00
C THR A 318 0.51 47.21 4.23
N LYS A 319 1.83 47.10 4.41
CA LYS A 319 2.84 47.89 3.69
C LYS A 319 2.98 47.50 2.22
N ASN A 320 2.39 46.38 1.84
CA ASN A 320 2.46 45.84 0.51
C ASN A 320 1.04 45.48 0.03
N PRO A 321 0.47 46.29 -0.86
CA PRO A 321 -0.90 46.07 -1.35
C PRO A 321 -1.03 44.82 -2.22
N SER A 322 0.08 44.30 -2.76
CA SER A 322 0.14 43.06 -3.55
C SER A 322 -0.22 41.83 -2.71
N GLY A 323 0.12 41.86 -1.42
CA GLY A 323 -0.10 40.76 -0.49
C GLY A 323 0.83 39.56 -0.67
N LEU A 324 1.73 39.57 -1.67
CA LEU A 324 2.69 38.49 -1.91
C LEU A 324 3.90 38.59 -0.98
N TYR A 325 4.00 37.63 -0.06
CA TYR A 325 5.18 37.44 0.77
C TYR A 325 5.58 35.96 0.84
N ILE A 326 6.88 35.72 0.83
CA ILE A 326 7.49 34.44 1.19
C ILE A 326 8.22 34.60 2.51
N VAL A 327 7.92 33.71 3.44
CA VAL A 327 8.50 33.68 4.79
C VAL A 327 9.12 32.31 5.02
N LEU A 328 10.41 32.30 5.37
CA LEU A 328 11.13 31.08 5.70
C LEU A 328 11.31 30.98 7.21
N LEU A 329 10.90 29.86 7.78
CA LEU A 329 11.24 29.48 9.14
C LEU A 329 12.17 28.26 9.13
N ASP A 330 13.10 28.19 10.08
CA ASP A 330 13.91 26.99 10.29
C ASP A 330 13.09 25.85 10.89
N HIS A 331 13.69 24.66 10.98
CA HIS A 331 13.08 23.48 11.63
C HIS A 331 12.68 23.71 13.10
N ASN A 332 13.11 24.78 13.76
CA ASN A 332 12.67 25.17 15.11
C ASN A 332 11.66 26.33 15.09
N ALA A 333 11.05 26.62 13.93
CA ALA A 333 10.13 27.72 13.67
C ALA A 333 10.72 29.13 13.94
N ARG A 334 12.04 29.30 13.80
CA ARG A 334 12.70 30.61 13.89
C ARG A 334 12.75 31.25 12.52
N LEU A 335 12.47 32.55 12.45
CA LEU A 335 12.49 33.31 11.20
C LEU A 335 13.90 33.31 10.58
N LEU A 336 14.01 32.86 9.32
CA LEU A 336 15.24 32.86 8.53
C LEU A 336 15.27 34.01 7.52
N ALA A 337 14.19 34.17 6.75
CA ALA A 337 14.11 35.17 5.70
C ALA A 337 12.66 35.59 5.42
N VAL A 338 12.50 36.79 4.87
CA VAL A 338 11.24 37.35 4.38
C VAL A 338 11.56 38.01 3.04
N ALA A 339 10.72 37.77 2.04
CA ALA A 339 10.80 38.47 0.76
C ALA A 339 9.41 38.83 0.26
N ASP A 340 9.29 40.00 -0.36
CA ASP A 340 8.08 40.47 -1.05
C ASP A 340 8.27 40.46 -2.57
N GLU A 341 7.27 40.95 -3.33
CA GLU A 341 7.37 41.01 -4.78
C GLU A 341 8.54 41.85 -5.30
N THR A 342 9.03 42.85 -4.56
CA THR A 342 10.13 43.69 -5.02
C THR A 342 11.44 42.89 -5.10
N GLN A 343 11.56 41.90 -4.22
CA GLN A 343 12.69 40.97 -4.16
C GLN A 343 12.47 39.72 -5.00
N LEU A 344 11.22 39.26 -5.17
CA LEU A 344 10.91 38.00 -5.84
C LEU A 344 10.57 38.16 -7.33
N CYS A 345 10.16 39.36 -7.76
CA CYS A 345 9.72 39.60 -9.13
C CYS A 345 10.74 40.36 -9.97
N LYS A 346 10.75 40.08 -11.26
CA LYS A 346 11.52 40.80 -12.28
C LYS A 346 10.55 41.14 -13.41
N ASP A 347 10.50 42.41 -13.83
CA ASP A 347 9.61 42.89 -14.89
C ASP A 347 8.12 42.52 -14.63
N ASP A 348 7.69 42.68 -13.37
CA ASP A 348 6.35 42.32 -12.85
C ASP A 348 5.98 40.82 -12.89
N GLU A 349 6.91 39.94 -13.25
CA GLU A 349 6.74 38.49 -13.20
C GLU A 349 7.50 37.84 -12.03
N PHE A 350 7.00 36.74 -11.50
CA PHE A 350 7.68 35.99 -10.45
C PHE A 350 8.96 35.32 -11.01
N SER A 351 10.14 35.70 -10.50
CA SER A 351 11.43 35.19 -10.99
C SER A 351 11.82 33.90 -10.27
N LYS A 352 12.04 32.84 -11.06
CA LYS A 352 12.58 31.58 -10.54
C LYS A 352 13.97 31.79 -9.96
N GLU A 353 14.85 32.54 -10.63
CA GLU A 353 16.22 32.73 -10.15
C GLU A 353 16.24 33.37 -8.77
N ARG A 354 15.54 34.49 -8.59
CA ARG A 354 15.48 35.20 -7.31
C ARG A 354 14.84 34.36 -6.20
N PHE A 355 13.83 33.56 -6.55
CA PHE A 355 13.21 32.65 -5.61
C PHE A 355 14.18 31.55 -5.14
N LEU A 356 14.89 30.89 -6.06
CA LEU A 356 15.85 29.84 -5.69
C LEU A 356 17.08 30.42 -4.96
N GLU A 357 17.57 31.59 -5.37
CA GLU A 357 18.65 32.32 -4.67
C GLU A 357 18.27 32.64 -3.22
N MET A 358 16.99 32.94 -2.95
CA MET A 358 16.49 33.12 -1.58
C MET A 358 16.50 31.81 -0.78
N LEU A 359 16.20 30.66 -1.40
CA LEU A 359 16.12 29.36 -0.71
C LEU A 359 17.49 28.73 -0.45
N ASP A 360 18.44 28.91 -1.36
CA ASP A 360 19.73 28.22 -1.37
C ASP A 360 20.52 28.28 -0.06
N PRO A 361 20.69 29.45 0.59
CA PRO A 361 21.43 29.56 1.85
C PRO A 361 20.76 28.81 3.02
N HIS A 362 19.49 28.48 2.87
CA HIS A 362 18.64 27.93 3.91
C HIS A 362 18.28 26.45 3.67
N ARG A 363 18.92 25.77 2.73
CA ARG A 363 18.71 24.32 2.54
C ARG A 363 19.15 23.52 3.75
N THR A 364 18.48 22.39 4.01
CA THR A 364 18.87 21.51 5.11
C THR A 364 20.23 20.91 4.79
N LYS A 365 21.21 21.12 5.68
CA LYS A 365 22.52 20.52 5.55
C LYS A 365 22.43 19.03 5.87
N PRO A 366 22.85 18.13 4.97
CA PRO A 366 22.87 16.70 5.25
C PRO A 366 23.71 16.37 6.48
N LEU A 367 23.17 15.55 7.37
CA LEU A 367 23.93 14.88 8.42
C LEU A 367 24.62 13.63 7.85
N ASP A 368 25.61 13.12 8.57
CA ASP A 368 26.26 11.84 8.26
C ASP A 368 25.49 10.70 8.96
N ALA A 369 24.88 9.82 8.16
CA ALA A 369 24.05 8.73 8.67
C ALA A 369 24.84 7.71 9.50
N GLN A 370 26.08 7.41 9.09
CA GLN A 370 26.93 6.45 9.80
C GLN A 370 27.35 7.03 11.15
N LYS A 371 27.75 8.30 11.19
CA LYS A 371 28.05 9.00 12.44
C LYS A 371 26.86 9.05 13.38
N LEU A 372 25.65 9.31 12.87
CA LEU A 372 24.43 9.32 13.69
C LEU A 372 24.17 7.95 14.34
N LEU A 373 24.35 6.87 13.59
CA LEU A 373 24.22 5.51 14.12
C LEU A 373 25.31 5.21 15.16
N ASP A 374 26.57 5.55 14.89
CA ASP A 374 27.68 5.31 15.80
C ASP A 374 27.52 6.07 17.14
N ASP A 375 27.11 7.34 17.07
CA ASP A 375 26.82 8.15 18.25
C ASP A 375 25.65 7.54 19.07
N ALA A 376 24.61 7.02 18.39
CA ALA A 376 23.49 6.34 19.05
C ALA A 376 23.91 5.04 19.74
N LEU A 377 24.76 4.23 19.11
CA LEU A 377 25.30 2.98 19.67
C LEU A 377 26.21 3.25 20.88
N ALA A 378 27.05 4.28 20.79
CA ALA A 378 27.90 4.72 21.89
C ALA A 378 27.05 5.17 23.09
N LYS A 379 26.01 5.97 22.85
CA LYS A 379 25.06 6.40 23.89
C LYS A 379 24.29 5.22 24.48
N ALA A 380 23.83 4.29 23.65
CA ALA A 380 23.14 3.08 24.09
C ALA A 380 24.02 2.21 25.00
N THR A 381 25.32 2.12 24.72
CA THR A 381 26.30 1.45 25.60
C THR A 381 26.41 2.16 26.95
N GLN A 382 26.55 3.49 26.96
CA GLN A 382 26.70 4.28 28.19
C GLN A 382 25.47 4.24 29.08
N GLU A 383 24.27 4.29 28.50
CA GLU A 383 23.00 4.34 29.25
C GLU A 383 22.39 2.95 29.54
N ASN A 384 23.06 1.88 29.09
CA ASN A 384 22.51 0.52 29.08
C ASN A 384 21.10 0.51 28.44
N LYS A 385 21.07 0.91 27.17
CA LYS A 385 19.89 1.01 26.31
C LYS A 385 20.14 0.26 24.99
N ARG A 386 19.09 0.17 24.19
CA ARG A 386 19.07 -0.33 22.81
C ARG A 386 18.92 0.84 21.84
N VAL A 387 19.09 0.59 20.55
CA VAL A 387 18.86 1.62 19.52
C VAL A 387 17.62 1.27 18.72
N LEU A 388 16.63 2.16 18.70
CA LEU A 388 15.53 2.11 17.74
C LEU A 388 15.94 2.94 16.54
N ILE A 389 16.28 2.28 15.43
CA ILE A 389 16.64 2.96 14.17
C ILE A 389 15.43 2.99 13.24
N GLN A 390 15.14 4.16 12.68
CA GLN A 390 14.04 4.38 11.75
C GLN A 390 14.57 4.98 10.44
N GLU A 391 14.27 4.32 9.33
CA GLU A 391 14.35 4.92 8.00
C GLU A 391 13.17 5.86 7.77
N THR A 392 13.43 7.08 7.32
CA THR A 392 12.41 8.10 7.16
C THR A 392 12.69 9.02 5.98
N ALA A 393 11.68 9.79 5.58
CA ALA A 393 11.80 10.88 4.63
C ALA A 393 10.75 11.96 4.92
N THR A 394 10.97 13.19 4.46
CA THR A 394 10.07 14.35 4.65
C THR A 394 8.76 14.24 3.87
N TRP A 395 8.72 13.38 2.85
CA TRP A 395 7.52 13.09 2.05
C TRP A 395 6.69 11.92 2.60
N CYS A 396 7.20 11.19 3.61
CA CYS A 396 6.60 9.96 4.10
C CYS A 396 5.57 10.21 5.22
N GLY A 397 4.29 10.27 4.86
CA GLY A 397 3.17 10.42 5.81
C GLY A 397 3.17 9.39 6.96
N PRO A 398 3.27 8.08 6.69
CA PRO A 398 3.37 7.07 7.76
C PRO A 398 4.60 7.24 8.68
N CYS A 399 5.73 7.74 8.16
CA CYS A 399 6.91 8.05 8.96
C CYS A 399 6.66 9.20 9.93
N HIS A 400 5.87 10.21 9.51
CA HIS A 400 5.45 11.30 10.37
C HIS A 400 4.55 10.80 11.51
N ARG A 401 3.62 9.88 11.22
CA ARG A 401 2.76 9.25 12.25
C ARG A 401 3.58 8.47 13.26
N LEU A 402 4.54 7.64 12.80
CA LEU A 402 5.42 6.90 13.70
C LEU A 402 6.23 7.84 14.59
N SER A 403 6.79 8.90 13.99
CA SER A 403 7.59 9.87 14.71
C SER A 403 6.77 10.62 15.76
N ARG A 404 5.54 11.02 15.43
CA ARG A 404 4.61 11.65 16.36
C ARG A 404 4.22 10.72 17.50
N LEU A 405 3.85 9.47 17.19
CA LEU A 405 3.53 8.45 18.19
C LEU A 405 4.65 8.34 19.23
N LEU A 406 5.90 8.21 18.77
CA LEU A 406 7.07 8.11 19.66
C LEU A 406 7.32 9.42 20.42
N SER A 407 7.16 10.59 19.80
CA SER A 407 7.35 11.88 20.46
C SER A 407 6.30 12.18 21.53
N HIS A 408 5.05 11.78 21.34
CA HIS A 408 3.97 11.96 22.31
C HIS A 408 3.95 10.91 23.44
N ASN A 409 4.59 9.76 23.24
CA ASN A 409 4.58 8.65 24.17
C ASN A 409 6.01 8.26 24.56
N ARG A 410 6.66 9.05 25.42
CA ARG A 410 8.11 8.96 25.68
C ARG A 410 8.54 7.85 26.65
N GLN A 411 7.63 6.97 27.10
CA GLN A 411 7.96 5.87 28.01
C GLN A 411 9.01 4.90 27.44
N TRP A 412 9.11 4.80 26.11
CA TRP A 412 10.13 3.98 25.43
C TRP A 412 11.57 4.48 25.64
N GLU A 413 11.76 5.75 26.00
CA GLU A 413 13.10 6.33 26.20
C GLU A 413 13.86 5.70 27.38
N GLN A 414 13.16 4.97 28.25
CA GLN A 414 13.75 4.16 29.31
C GLN A 414 14.70 3.10 28.76
N ASP A 415 14.40 2.56 27.58
CA ASP A 415 15.08 1.41 27.00
C ASP A 415 15.75 1.67 25.66
N TYR A 416 15.28 2.68 24.91
CA TYR A 416 15.75 2.89 23.54
C TYR A 416 16.30 4.30 23.32
N ILE A 417 17.39 4.38 22.55
CA ILE A 417 17.87 5.58 21.88
C ILE A 417 17.30 5.57 20.47
N TRP A 418 16.47 6.56 20.13
CA TRP A 418 15.88 6.66 18.80
C TRP A 418 16.79 7.44 17.85
N VAL A 419 17.10 6.84 16.70
CA VAL A 419 17.87 7.46 15.62
C VAL A 419 17.08 7.40 14.32
N LYS A 420 16.95 8.56 13.66
CA LYS A 420 16.28 8.70 12.37
C LYS A 420 17.30 8.82 11.26
N ILE A 421 17.27 7.88 10.32
CA ILE A 421 18.04 7.94 9.09
C ILE A 421 17.11 8.51 8.02
N ASP A 422 17.19 9.82 7.84
CA ASP A 422 16.52 10.53 6.76
C ASP A 422 17.26 10.25 5.44
N GLN A 423 16.53 10.00 4.36
CA GLN A 423 17.12 9.72 3.05
C GLN A 423 18.00 10.86 2.50
N ARG A 424 17.85 12.09 3.01
CA ARG A 424 18.73 13.22 2.68
C ARG A 424 20.13 13.12 3.31
N TRP A 425 20.32 12.27 4.32
CA TRP A 425 21.62 12.14 5.00
C TRP A 425 22.67 11.47 4.10
N THR A 426 23.91 11.93 4.23
CA THR A 426 25.03 11.33 3.51
C THR A 426 25.24 9.90 4.03
N GLY A 427 25.36 8.93 3.13
CA GLY A 427 25.49 7.50 3.47
C GLY A 427 24.21 6.83 3.99
N ALA A 428 23.05 7.49 3.93
CA ALA A 428 21.78 6.91 4.39
C ALA A 428 21.44 5.60 3.68
N ALA A 429 21.57 5.58 2.34
CA ALA A 429 21.30 4.40 1.53
C ALA A 429 22.17 3.20 1.96
N ASP A 430 23.49 3.39 2.10
CA ASP A 430 24.42 2.32 2.48
C ASP A 430 24.13 1.77 3.89
N VAL A 431 23.84 2.66 4.85
CA VAL A 431 23.45 2.26 6.21
C VAL A 431 22.16 1.43 6.18
N MET A 432 21.15 1.90 5.44
CA MET A 432 19.85 1.24 5.40
C MET A 432 19.88 -0.07 4.61
N GLU A 433 20.63 -0.15 3.51
CA GLU A 433 20.82 -1.38 2.74
C GLU A 433 21.42 -2.49 3.62
N ARG A 434 22.49 -2.16 4.37
CA ARG A 434 23.13 -3.08 5.31
C ARG A 434 22.19 -3.54 6.42
N LEU A 435 21.39 -2.62 6.97
CA LEU A 435 20.45 -2.94 8.05
C LEU A 435 19.24 -3.72 7.56
N ARG A 436 18.72 -3.43 6.36
CA ARG A 436 17.63 -4.21 5.75
C ARG A 436 18.09 -5.61 5.35
N ALA A 437 19.33 -5.77 4.88
CA ALA A 437 19.89 -7.07 4.49
C ALA A 437 18.98 -7.86 3.53
N GLY A 438 18.48 -7.18 2.50
CA GLY A 438 17.54 -7.74 1.52
C GLY A 438 16.06 -7.61 1.90
N ALA A 439 15.72 -7.07 3.08
CA ALA A 439 14.33 -6.83 3.45
C ALA A 439 13.65 -5.78 2.56
N GLU A 440 12.63 -6.22 1.85
CA GLU A 440 11.81 -5.40 0.96
C GLU A 440 10.71 -4.63 1.74
N GLY A 441 10.02 -3.72 1.06
CA GLY A 441 8.92 -2.92 1.61
C GLY A 441 9.27 -1.45 1.83
N GLY A 442 8.23 -0.62 1.93
CA GLY A 442 8.33 0.84 2.00
C GLY A 442 8.88 1.38 3.33
N ILE A 443 8.74 2.69 3.53
CA ILE A 443 9.08 3.39 4.78
C ILE A 443 7.80 3.83 5.53
N PRO A 444 7.82 3.92 6.87
CA PRO A 444 8.97 3.72 7.75
C PRO A 444 9.35 2.24 7.83
N TRP A 445 10.64 1.96 7.68
CA TRP A 445 11.21 0.69 8.11
C TRP A 445 12.01 0.97 9.37
N PHE A 446 11.94 0.08 10.35
CA PHE A 446 12.66 0.28 11.60
C PHE A 446 13.12 -1.03 12.21
N ALA A 447 14.15 -0.94 13.02
CA ALA A 447 14.72 -2.06 13.73
C ALA A 447 15.16 -1.66 15.14
N ILE A 448 15.23 -2.65 16.00
CA ILE A 448 15.83 -2.52 17.33
C ILE A 448 17.18 -3.22 17.30
N LEU A 449 18.23 -2.47 17.63
CA LEU A 449 19.60 -2.95 17.69
C LEU A 449 20.05 -3.07 19.14
N ASP A 450 20.93 -4.02 19.41
CA ASP A 450 21.73 -4.01 20.63
C ASP A 450 22.78 -2.88 20.61
N ALA A 451 23.44 -2.66 21.75
CA ALA A 451 24.44 -1.59 21.87
C ALA A 451 25.70 -1.81 21.02
N LYS A 452 25.87 -3.03 20.46
CA LYS A 452 26.96 -3.38 19.53
C LYS A 452 26.53 -3.26 18.06
N GLY A 453 25.26 -2.93 17.80
CA GLY A 453 24.70 -2.80 16.45
C GLY A 453 24.11 -4.09 15.87
N ASN A 454 23.99 -5.17 16.65
CA ASN A 454 23.33 -6.39 16.18
C ASN A 454 21.81 -6.18 16.16
N LYS A 455 21.15 -6.59 15.07
CA LYS A 455 19.68 -6.54 14.94
C LYS A 455 19.04 -7.55 15.89
N LEU A 456 18.14 -7.07 16.76
CA LEU A 456 17.35 -7.88 17.68
C LEU A 456 15.94 -8.13 17.15
N ALA A 457 15.33 -7.10 16.57
CA ALA A 457 14.00 -7.16 15.97
C ALA A 457 13.89 -6.17 14.81
N THR A 458 13.00 -6.44 13.86
CA THR A 458 12.73 -5.55 12.71
C THR A 458 11.23 -5.40 12.51
N SER A 459 10.82 -4.34 11.83
CA SER A 459 9.44 -4.10 11.44
C SER A 459 8.93 -5.09 10.37
N ASN A 460 9.73 -6.07 9.95
CA ASN A 460 9.29 -7.14 9.05
C ASN A 460 8.56 -8.24 9.83
N LEU A 461 7.38 -8.63 9.37
CA LEU A 461 6.64 -9.76 9.90
C LEU A 461 7.44 -11.07 9.71
N PRO A 462 7.53 -11.95 10.72
CA PRO A 462 8.33 -13.18 10.62
C PRO A 462 7.90 -14.12 9.48
N ASP A 463 6.59 -14.24 9.24
CA ASP A 463 6.05 -15.23 8.31
C ASP A 463 6.12 -14.78 6.84
N SER A 464 5.91 -13.50 6.58
CA SER A 464 5.85 -12.95 5.22
C SER A 464 7.08 -12.14 4.82
N GLY A 465 7.89 -11.71 5.78
CA GLY A 465 8.96 -10.74 5.55
C GLY A 465 8.45 -9.31 5.25
N ASN A 466 7.14 -9.08 5.22
CA ASN A 466 6.58 -7.78 4.88
C ASN A 466 6.84 -6.75 5.98
N ASN A 467 7.26 -5.54 5.59
CA ASN A 467 7.37 -4.42 6.52
C ASN A 467 5.97 -3.96 6.97
N ILE A 468 5.74 -3.83 8.28
CA ILE A 468 4.49 -3.35 8.86
C ILE A 468 4.25 -1.84 8.66
N GLY A 469 5.30 -1.06 8.33
CA GLY A 469 5.17 0.38 8.18
C GLY A 469 4.77 1.07 9.50
N PHE A 470 3.79 1.98 9.47
CA PHE A 470 3.20 2.50 10.71
C PHE A 470 2.25 1.46 11.31
N PRO A 471 2.38 1.10 12.60
CA PRO A 471 1.64 -0.01 13.23
C PRO A 471 0.17 0.35 13.55
N ALA A 472 -0.60 0.76 12.54
CA ALA A 472 -2.04 1.03 12.67
C ALA A 472 -2.90 -0.25 12.59
N GLU A 473 -2.49 -1.21 11.77
CA GLU A 473 -3.22 -2.46 11.57
C GLU A 473 -3.04 -3.41 12.76
N PRO A 474 -4.04 -4.25 13.12
CA PRO A 474 -3.96 -5.12 14.29
C PRO A 474 -2.72 -6.02 14.33
N SER A 475 -2.37 -6.67 13.21
CA SER A 475 -1.18 -7.53 13.11
C SER A 475 0.12 -6.73 13.20
N GLY A 476 0.13 -5.50 12.67
CA GLY A 476 1.27 -4.59 12.78
C GLY A 476 1.46 -4.07 14.21
N ALA A 477 0.37 -3.74 14.90
CA ALA A 477 0.39 -3.32 16.31
C ALA A 477 0.84 -4.46 17.23
N GLU A 478 0.36 -5.68 16.98
CA GLU A 478 0.80 -6.88 17.69
C GLU A 478 2.30 -7.14 17.46
N HIS A 479 2.75 -7.11 16.21
CA HIS A 479 4.17 -7.27 15.89
C HIS A 479 5.03 -6.19 16.56
N PHE A 480 4.62 -4.93 16.50
CA PHE A 480 5.32 -3.84 17.17
C PHE A 480 5.39 -4.03 18.69
N ALA A 481 4.31 -4.49 19.32
CA ALA A 481 4.31 -4.84 20.74
C ALA A 481 5.30 -5.98 21.04
N ASN A 482 5.33 -7.02 20.20
CA ASN A 482 6.23 -8.16 20.35
C ASN A 482 7.70 -7.76 20.17
N MET A 483 8.01 -6.87 19.23
CA MET A 483 9.34 -6.28 19.10
C MET A 483 9.76 -5.63 20.42
N LEU A 484 8.93 -4.75 20.99
CA LEU A 484 9.25 -4.07 22.25
C LEU A 484 9.34 -5.05 23.43
N LYS A 485 8.42 -6.01 23.54
CA LYS A 485 8.39 -7.00 24.63
C LYS A 485 9.62 -7.90 24.63
N SER A 486 10.11 -8.29 23.46
CA SER A 486 11.29 -9.14 23.32
C SER A 486 12.62 -8.41 23.53
N THR A 487 12.64 -7.08 23.39
CA THR A 487 13.88 -6.29 23.46
C THR A 487 13.98 -5.31 24.63
N LYS A 488 12.89 -5.13 25.39
CA LYS A 488 12.85 -4.22 26.54
C LYS A 488 13.90 -4.58 27.61
N ILE A 489 14.31 -3.57 28.36
CA ILE A 489 15.22 -3.69 29.51
C ILE A 489 14.48 -3.33 30.79
N ARG A 490 13.71 -2.23 30.80
CA ARG A 490 13.07 -1.63 31.97
C ARG A 490 11.56 -1.44 31.79
N MET A 491 11.08 -1.24 30.56
CA MET A 491 9.66 -1.00 30.33
C MET A 491 8.78 -2.13 30.87
N SER A 492 7.61 -1.78 31.41
CA SER A 492 6.57 -2.75 31.76
C SER A 492 5.79 -3.20 30.52
N ASP A 493 5.09 -4.33 30.60
CA ASP A 493 4.18 -4.75 29.52
C ASP A 493 3.01 -3.78 29.35
N GLU A 494 2.55 -3.17 30.44
CA GLU A 494 1.48 -2.17 30.43
C GLU A 494 1.91 -0.90 29.67
N GLU A 495 3.13 -0.41 29.89
CA GLU A 495 3.69 0.75 29.17
C GLU A 495 3.79 0.50 27.65
N ILE A 496 4.15 -0.74 27.28
CA ILE A 496 4.18 -1.18 25.87
C ILE A 496 2.76 -1.22 25.30
N GLU A 497 1.81 -1.78 26.04
CA GLU A 497 0.40 -1.83 25.61
C GLU A 497 -0.23 -0.45 25.47
N THR A 498 0.12 0.51 26.34
CA THR A 498 -0.31 1.91 26.18
C THR A 498 0.27 2.50 24.90
N LEU A 499 1.57 2.30 24.63
CA LEU A 499 2.22 2.80 23.41
C LEU A 499 1.60 2.19 22.14
N THR A 500 1.34 0.89 22.13
CA THR A 500 0.79 0.20 20.95
C THR A 500 -0.67 0.54 20.73
N LYS A 501 -1.48 0.70 21.79
CA LYS A 501 -2.86 1.21 21.68
C LYS A 501 -2.91 2.64 21.13
N ALA A 502 -1.97 3.50 21.51
CA ALA A 502 -1.90 4.86 20.99
C ALA A 502 -1.66 4.90 19.47
N ALA A 503 -1.01 3.89 18.89
CA ALA A 503 -0.81 3.78 17.44
C ALA A 503 -2.11 3.65 16.65
N ALA A 504 -3.16 3.06 17.24
CA ALA A 504 -4.47 2.95 16.58
C ALA A 504 -5.26 4.27 16.57
N SER A 505 -4.86 5.25 17.39
CA SER A 505 -5.52 6.56 17.56
C SER A 505 -4.78 7.75 16.94
N GLU A 506 -3.54 7.56 16.49
CA GLU A 506 -2.72 8.52 15.72
C GLU A 506 -2.87 8.29 14.21
#